data_AF-A0AAE0YMF9-F1
#
_entry.id   AF-A0AAE0YMF9-F1
#
_cell.length_a   1.000
_cell.length_b   1.000
_cell.length_c   1.000
_cell.angle_alpha   90.00
_cell.angle_beta   90.00
_cell.angle_gamma   90.00
#
_symmetry.space_group_name_H-M   'P 1'
#
loop_
_entity.id
_entity.type
_entity.pdbx_description
1 polymer ?
#
loop_
_entity_poly.entity_id
_entity_poly.type
_entity_poly.pdbx_seq_one_letter_code
_entity_poly.pdbx_strand_id
1 'polypeptide(L)'
;MIIVRQLVKPEQFITFTCNPKWLEIKSALNPGEQACDHPDLSCRVFKLKFTALMDIIWKRKILGTVKAHTATIEFQKRGLPYAHILFIMDREHKPITPAIIDEIVNNLKFQIEIRIHRSTK
;
A
#
# COMPACT_ATOMS: atom_id res chain seq x y z
N MET A 1 0.52 11.89 -11.28
CA MET A 1 -0.36 12.13 -10.12
C MET A 1 -0.50 13.64 -9.87
N ILE A 2 -1.59 14.26 -10.35
CA ILE A 2 -1.81 15.74 -10.36
C ILE A 2 -2.61 16.25 -9.15
N ILE A 3 -3.43 15.39 -8.53
CA ILE A 3 -4.45 15.77 -7.53
C ILE A 3 -3.85 16.29 -6.20
N VAL A 4 -2.60 15.97 -5.92
CA VAL A 4 -1.96 16.18 -4.61
C VAL A 4 -1.41 17.60 -4.44
N ARG A 5 -1.23 18.33 -5.54
CA ARG A 5 -0.67 19.69 -5.49
C ARG A 5 -1.65 20.74 -4.97
N GLN A 6 -2.96 20.50 -5.03
CA GLN A 6 -3.95 21.57 -4.89
C GLN A 6 -4.64 21.69 -3.54
N LEU A 7 -4.58 20.69 -2.64
CA LEU A 7 -5.45 20.71 -1.45
C LEU A 7 -4.74 20.58 -0.10
N VAL A 8 -3.78 19.66 0.09
CA VAL A 8 -2.98 19.55 1.34
C VAL A 8 -1.70 18.79 1.03
N LYS A 9 -0.55 19.22 1.59
CA LYS A 9 0.71 18.45 1.49
C LYS A 9 0.53 17.11 2.21
N PRO A 10 0.61 15.96 1.53
CA PRO A 10 0.50 14.67 2.19
C PRO A 10 1.71 14.41 3.07
N GLU A 11 1.47 13.74 4.19
CA GLU A 11 2.48 13.59 5.24
C GLU A 11 3.07 12.18 5.26
N GLN A 12 2.29 11.18 4.82
CA GLN A 12 2.76 9.82 4.63
C GLN A 12 2.42 9.31 3.24
N PHE A 13 3.39 8.62 2.65
CA PHE A 13 3.28 7.97 1.35
C PHE A 13 3.57 6.48 1.51
N ILE A 14 2.60 5.64 1.14
CA ILE A 14 2.70 4.18 1.15
C ILE A 14 2.57 3.69 -0.29
N THR A 15 3.56 2.96 -0.76
CA THR A 15 3.43 2.14 -1.96
C THR A 15 3.08 0.70 -1.57
N PHE A 16 2.03 0.16 -2.18
CA PHE A 16 1.58 -1.22 -2.03
C PHE A 16 1.71 -1.93 -3.37
N THR A 17 2.59 -2.92 -3.46
CA THR A 17 2.90 -3.61 -4.73
C THR A 17 2.37 -5.04 -4.70
N CYS A 18 1.78 -5.50 -5.81
CA CYS A 18 1.42 -6.90 -5.96
C CYS A 18 2.68 -7.78 -5.93
N ASN A 19 2.72 -8.77 -5.03
CA ASN A 19 3.79 -9.75 -5.01
C ASN A 19 3.36 -11.01 -5.76
N PRO A 20 3.96 -11.35 -6.91
CA PRO A 20 3.60 -12.55 -7.67
C PRO A 20 3.91 -13.86 -6.92
N LYS A 21 4.68 -13.79 -5.83
CA LYS A 21 5.02 -14.94 -4.99
C LYS A 21 3.98 -15.23 -3.90
N TRP A 22 2.94 -14.41 -3.77
CA TRP A 22 1.85 -14.69 -2.83
C TRP A 22 1.26 -16.08 -3.07
N LEU A 23 0.98 -16.80 -1.98
CA LEU A 23 0.53 -18.18 -2.03
C LEU A 23 -0.77 -18.29 -2.83
N GLU A 24 -1.68 -17.33 -2.66
CA GLU A 24 -2.98 -17.28 -3.35
C GLU A 24 -2.85 -17.14 -4.87
N ILE A 25 -1.77 -16.51 -5.34
CA ILE A 25 -1.46 -16.42 -6.77
C ILE A 25 -0.79 -17.72 -7.20
N LYS A 26 0.28 -18.14 -6.52
CA LYS A 26 1.04 -19.35 -6.86
C LYS A 26 0.20 -20.62 -6.88
N SER A 27 -0.74 -20.76 -5.95
CA SER A 27 -1.60 -21.96 -5.86
C SER A 27 -2.64 -22.05 -6.97
N ALA A 28 -2.92 -20.93 -7.64
CA ALA A 28 -3.90 -20.86 -8.72
C ALA A 28 -3.24 -20.90 -10.12
N LEU A 29 -1.92 -20.82 -10.20
CA LEU A 29 -1.16 -20.90 -11.45
C LEU A 29 -0.82 -22.36 -11.79
N ASN A 30 -0.90 -22.69 -13.08
CA ASN A 30 -0.39 -23.97 -13.59
C ASN A 30 1.15 -23.96 -13.67
N PRO A 31 1.81 -25.13 -13.71
CA PRO A 31 3.26 -25.21 -13.88
C PRO A 31 3.72 -24.47 -15.15
N GLY A 32 4.61 -23.50 -14.98
CA GLY A 32 5.17 -22.70 -16.07
C GLY A 32 4.43 -21.37 -16.36
N GLU A 33 3.25 -21.15 -15.79
CA GLU A 33 2.54 -19.88 -15.89
C GLU A 33 3.12 -18.82 -14.94
N GLN A 34 3.05 -17.56 -15.35
CA GLN A 34 3.44 -16.42 -14.54
C GLN A 34 2.22 -15.62 -14.10
N ALA A 35 2.35 -14.91 -12.98
CA ALA A 35 1.29 -14.04 -12.46
C ALA A 35 0.88 -12.92 -13.45
N CYS A 36 1.79 -12.50 -14.33
CA CYS A 36 1.51 -11.53 -15.37
C CYS A 36 0.63 -12.08 -16.50
N ASP A 37 0.60 -13.40 -16.68
CA ASP A 37 -0.22 -14.06 -17.70
C ASP A 37 -1.70 -14.11 -17.26
N HIS A 38 -1.95 -14.01 -15.94
CA HIS A 38 -3.27 -13.99 -15.30
C HIS A 38 -3.50 -12.67 -14.54
N PRO A 39 -3.69 -11.55 -15.26
CA PRO A 39 -3.83 -10.23 -14.64
C PRO A 39 -5.09 -10.10 -13.78
N ASP A 40 -6.15 -10.83 -14.10
CA ASP A 40 -7.41 -10.89 -13.34
C ASP A 40 -7.19 -11.53 -11.95
N LEU A 41 -6.47 -12.65 -11.88
CA LEU A 41 -6.08 -13.31 -10.63
C LEU A 41 -5.25 -12.37 -9.77
N SER A 42 -4.20 -11.78 -10.36
CA SER A 42 -3.33 -10.82 -9.68
C SER A 42 -4.11 -9.62 -9.17
N CYS A 43 -5.02 -9.05 -9.96
CA CYS A 43 -5.89 -7.94 -9.55
C CYS A 43 -6.83 -8.31 -8.41
N ARG A 44 -7.41 -9.51 -8.42
CA ARG A 44 -8.33 -9.96 -7.37
C ARG A 44 -7.60 -10.14 -6.05
N VAL A 45 -6.47 -10.85 -6.05
CA VAL A 45 -5.66 -11.05 -4.84
C VAL A 45 -5.14 -9.71 -4.32
N PHE A 46 -4.65 -8.85 -5.22
CA PHE A 46 -4.22 -7.49 -4.89
C PHE A 46 -5.35 -6.70 -4.22
N LYS A 47 -6.56 -6.69 -4.79
CA LYS A 47 -7.69 -5.93 -4.25
C LYS A 47 -8.09 -6.42 -2.86
N LEU A 48 -8.09 -7.73 -2.62
CA LEU A 48 -8.39 -8.31 -1.31
C LEU A 48 -7.36 -7.86 -0.27
N LYS A 49 -6.07 -8.00 -0.56
CA LYS A 49 -4.99 -7.60 0.35
C LYS A 49 -4.92 -6.09 0.54
N PHE A 50 -5.19 -5.31 -0.50
CA PHE A 50 -5.27 -3.85 -0.42
C PHE A 50 -6.42 -3.41 0.49
N THR A 51 -7.59 -4.04 0.38
CA THR A 51 -8.74 -3.75 1.25
C THR A 51 -8.43 -4.11 2.70
N ALA A 52 -7.80 -5.26 2.94
CA ALA A 52 -7.36 -5.66 4.27
C ALA A 52 -6.35 -4.67 4.87
N LEU A 53 -5.40 -4.17 4.06
CA LEU A 53 -4.47 -3.12 4.49
C LEU A 53 -5.21 -1.85 4.92
N MET A 54 -6.13 -1.36 4.07
CA MET A 54 -6.89 -0.14 4.37
C MET A 54 -7.74 -0.30 5.63
N ASP A 55 -8.30 -1.48 5.85
CA ASP A 55 -9.04 -1.82 7.07
C ASP A 55 -8.13 -1.81 8.30
N ILE A 56 -6.91 -2.35 8.22
CA ILE A 56 -5.94 -2.30 9.33
C ILE A 56 -5.56 -0.85 9.63
N ILE A 57 -5.28 -0.04 8.60
CA ILE A 57 -4.94 1.38 8.75
C ILE A 57 -6.07 2.14 9.44
N TRP A 58 -7.32 1.92 9.02
CA TRP A 58 -8.46 2.64 9.58
C TRP A 58 -8.91 2.12 10.95
N LYS A 59 -9.10 0.80 11.09
CA LYS A 59 -9.69 0.19 12.28
C LYS A 59 -8.69 0.07 13.42
N ARG A 60 -7.44 -0.31 13.12
CA ARG A 60 -6.39 -0.47 14.13
C ARG A 60 -5.57 0.81 14.33
N LYS A 61 -5.85 1.87 13.57
CA LYS A 61 -5.17 3.17 13.66
C LYS A 61 -3.64 3.04 13.68
N ILE A 62 -3.10 2.10 12.89
CA ILE A 62 -1.65 1.81 12.92
C ILE A 62 -0.80 3.02 12.50
N LEU A 63 -1.35 3.90 11.66
CA LEU A 63 -0.69 5.16 11.29
C LEU A 63 -1.04 6.31 12.25
N GLY A 64 -1.92 6.07 13.22
CA GLY A 64 -2.61 7.09 14.02
C GLY A 64 -3.95 7.53 13.40
N THR A 65 -4.46 8.68 13.84
CA THR A 65 -5.71 9.25 13.32
C THR A 65 -5.48 9.85 11.93
N VAL A 66 -6.02 9.19 10.90
CA VAL A 66 -6.03 9.67 9.51
C VAL A 66 -7.23 10.61 9.32
N LYS A 67 -7.02 11.80 8.75
CA LYS A 67 -8.10 12.73 8.37
C LYS A 67 -8.66 12.46 7.00
N ALA A 68 -7.78 12.16 6.05
CA ALA A 68 -8.15 11.85 4.69
C ALA A 68 -7.08 10.97 4.04
N HIS A 69 -7.47 10.25 3.01
CA HIS A 69 -6.53 9.49 2.18
C HIS A 69 -6.95 9.58 0.71
N THR A 70 -5.97 9.40 -0.18
CA THR A 70 -6.23 9.14 -1.60
C THR A 70 -5.38 7.96 -2.03
N ALA A 71 -5.96 7.08 -2.85
CA ALA A 71 -5.26 5.93 -3.41
C ALA A 71 -5.37 5.96 -4.92
N THR A 72 -4.25 5.81 -5.61
CA THR A 72 -4.19 5.63 -7.05
C THR A 72 -3.66 4.22 -7.32
N ILE A 73 -4.41 3.41 -8.06
CA ILE A 73 -3.99 2.09 -8.51
C ILE A 73 -3.55 2.20 -9.96
N GLU A 74 -2.35 1.71 -10.25
CA GLU A 74 -1.74 1.72 -11.57
C GLU A 74 -1.16 0.33 -11.87
N PHE A 75 -0.79 0.09 -13.13
CA PHE A 75 -0.14 -1.15 -13.56
C PHE A 75 1.32 -0.90 -13.86
N GLN A 76 2.21 -1.70 -13.28
CA GLN A 76 3.65 -1.62 -13.54
C GLN A 76 3.98 -2.17 -14.93
N LYS A 77 5.20 -1.89 -15.42
CA LYS A 77 5.78 -2.63 -16.56
C LYS A 77 5.76 -4.12 -16.19
N ARG A 78 5.07 -4.95 -16.98
CA ARG A 78 4.70 -6.38 -16.73
C ARG A 78 3.29 -6.62 -16.15
N GLY A 79 2.43 -5.61 -16.08
CA GLY A 79 0.98 -5.81 -15.90
C GLY A 79 0.54 -6.14 -14.47
N LEU A 80 1.43 -6.07 -13.48
CA LEU A 80 1.05 -6.25 -12.08
C LEU A 80 0.53 -4.93 -11.48
N PRO A 81 -0.56 -4.99 -10.71
CA PRO A 81 -1.12 -3.81 -10.07
C PRO A 81 -0.21 -3.35 -8.92
N TYR A 82 -0.16 -2.03 -8.74
CA TYR A 82 0.43 -1.40 -7.57
C TYR A 82 -0.34 -0.14 -7.22
N ALA A 83 -0.34 0.23 -5.94
CA ALA A 83 -1.07 1.38 -5.44
C ALA A 83 -0.12 2.38 -4.78
N HIS A 84 -0.34 3.65 -5.09
CA HIS A 84 0.19 4.77 -4.33
C HIS A 84 -0.89 5.30 -3.42
N ILE A 85 -0.65 5.25 -2.11
CA ILE A 85 -1.58 5.71 -1.09
C ILE A 85 -0.95 6.88 -0.37
N LEU A 86 -1.72 7.95 -0.28
CA LEU A 86 -1.37 9.17 0.43
C LEU A 86 -2.28 9.32 1.61
N PHE A 87 -1.69 9.62 2.77
CA PHE A 87 -2.43 9.90 3.99
C PHE A 87 -2.20 11.35 4.44
N ILE A 88 -3.30 11.99 4.81
CA ILE A 88 -3.34 13.26 5.51
C ILE A 88 -3.66 12.92 6.96
N MET A 89 -2.71 13.15 7.86
CA MET A 89 -2.83 12.77 9.27
C MET A 89 -3.47 13.90 10.09
N ASP A 90 -4.06 13.54 11.22
CA ASP A 90 -4.35 14.52 12.26
C ASP A 90 -3.05 15.10 12.84
N ARG A 91 -3.09 16.36 13.30
CA ARG A 91 -1.89 17.06 13.77
C ARG A 91 -1.24 16.40 14.99
N GLU A 92 -2.04 15.78 15.85
CA GLU A 92 -1.57 15.16 17.08
C GLU A 92 -0.98 13.76 16.86
N HIS A 93 -1.30 13.14 15.72
CA HIS A 93 -0.97 11.76 15.41
C HIS A 93 0.03 11.63 14.25
N LYS A 94 0.79 12.69 13.99
CA LYS A 94 1.86 12.62 13.00
C LYS A 94 2.97 11.72 13.55
N PRO A 95 3.42 10.68 12.83
CA PRO A 95 4.59 9.92 13.24
C PRO A 95 5.83 10.80 13.04
N ILE A 96 6.29 11.40 14.14
CA ILE A 96 7.40 12.35 14.14
C ILE A 96 8.75 11.60 14.25
N THR A 97 8.76 10.37 14.78
CA THR A 97 9.99 9.63 15.10
C THR A 97 10.22 8.42 14.18
N PRO A 98 11.49 8.11 13.85
CA PRO A 98 11.85 6.91 13.08
C PRO A 98 11.37 5.60 13.71
N ALA A 99 11.39 5.48 15.05
CA ALA A 99 10.96 4.26 15.75
C ALA A 99 9.48 3.90 15.49
N ILE A 100 8.59 4.90 15.45
CA ILE A 100 7.18 4.70 15.10
C ILE A 100 7.04 4.22 13.65
N ILE A 101 7.89 4.73 12.75
CA ILE A 101 7.92 4.28 11.35
C ILE A 101 8.43 2.85 11.26
N ASP A 102 9.45 2.48 12.00
CA ASP A 102 9.98 1.11 12.01
C ASP A 102 8.95 0.13 12.56
N GLU A 103 8.19 0.51 13.59
CA GLU A 103 7.06 -0.28 14.11
C GLU A 103 5.95 -0.44 13.08
N ILE A 104 5.54 0.65 12.42
CA ILE A 104 4.56 0.63 11.32
C ILE A 104 5.05 -0.29 10.20
N VAL A 105 6.31 -0.15 9.79
CA VAL A 105 6.93 -0.97 8.75
C VAL A 105 6.97 -2.44 9.17
N ASN A 106 7.30 -2.76 10.41
CA ASN A 106 7.36 -4.14 10.89
C ASN A 106 5.96 -4.79 10.95
N ASN A 107 4.97 -4.05 11.45
CA ASN A 107 3.57 -4.49 11.49
C ASN A 107 2.99 -4.69 10.08
N LEU A 108 3.49 -3.95 9.08
CA LEU A 108 3.04 -4.00 7.70
C LEU A 108 3.83 -4.97 6.80
N LYS A 109 5.13 -5.16 7.08
CA LYS A 109 6.04 -6.08 6.37
C LYS A 109 5.58 -7.53 6.45
N PHE A 110 4.86 -7.89 7.50
CA PHE A 110 4.33 -9.25 7.67
C PHE A 110 3.26 -9.62 6.62
N GLN A 111 2.79 -8.65 5.82
CA GLN A 111 1.73 -8.86 4.83
C GLN A 111 2.15 -8.44 3.42
N ILE A 112 2.97 -7.39 3.24
CA ILE A 112 3.20 -6.71 1.94
C ILE A 112 4.61 -6.07 1.87
N GLU A 113 5.22 -6.02 0.68
CA GLU A 113 6.37 -5.13 0.40
C GLU A 113 5.91 -3.65 0.38
N ILE A 114 5.99 -2.99 1.54
CA ILE A 114 5.67 -1.57 1.69
C ILE A 114 6.94 -0.73 1.72
N ARG A 115 7.00 0.32 0.90
CA ARG A 115 8.06 1.32 0.91
C ARG A 115 7.48 2.66 1.35
N ILE A 116 7.77 3.05 2.60
CA ILE A 116 7.33 4.33 3.15
C ILE A 116 8.37 5.39 2.75
N HIS A 117 7.91 6.45 2.08
CA HIS A 117 8.77 7.59 1.73
C HIS A 117 8.36 8.78 2.60
N ARG A 118 9.33 9.39 3.29
CA ARG A 118 9.13 10.70 3.92
C ARG A 118 9.17 11.78 2.83
N SER A 119 8.20 12.69 2.84
CA SER A 119 8.41 13.99 2.20
C SER A 119 9.34 14.82 3.09
N THR A 120 10.64 14.53 3.04
CA THR A 120 11.65 15.42 3.58
C THR A 120 11.53 16.75 2.83
N LYS A 121 11.46 17.84 3.59
CA LYS A 121 11.80 19.17 3.05
C LYS A 121 13.23 19.13 2.52
#